data_AF-A0A5C3M221-F1
#
_entry.id   AF-A0A5C3M221-F1
#
_cell.length_a   1.000
_cell.length_b   1.000
_cell.length_c   1.000
_cell.angle_alpha   90.00
_cell.angle_beta   90.00
_cell.angle_gamma   90.00
#
_symmetry.space_group_name_H-M   'P 1'
#
loop_
_entity.id
_entity.type
_entity.pdbx_description
1 polymer ?
#
loop_
_entity_poly.entity_id
_entity_poly.type
_entity_poly.pdbx_seq_one_letter_code
_entity_poly.pdbx_strand_id
1 'polypeptide(L)'
;MTKFIVHAVVPTNTTRLIFDGPIIRDGGSWTLVPTRCSSVVIDHAKVLNRMDLRKNDAIDVQDVVVRNSIGISLDDSFSTKTWPSTGIAVNYPEDPQVLYNVTFSNNLAWTHCCGFKVRQGV
;
A
#
# COMPACT_ATOMS: atom_id res chain seq x y z
N MET A 1 9.23 12.43 -20.97
CA MET A 1 9.80 11.24 -20.30
C MET A 1 8.67 10.34 -19.87
N THR A 2 8.66 9.09 -20.33
CA THR A 2 7.74 8.05 -19.85
C THR A 2 8.04 7.79 -18.37
N LYS A 3 7.05 7.96 -17.48
CA LYS A 3 7.17 7.58 -16.07
C LYS A 3 6.75 6.12 -15.95
N PHE A 4 7.66 5.25 -15.54
CA PHE A 4 7.36 3.85 -15.29
C PHE A 4 6.89 3.66 -13.84
N ILE A 5 5.91 2.79 -13.62
CA ILE A 5 5.49 2.33 -12.29
C ILE A 5 6.50 1.27 -11.84
N VAL A 6 7.06 1.42 -10.64
CA VAL A 6 7.89 0.38 -9.98
C VAL A 6 7.20 -0.05 -8.70
N HIS A 7 5.90 -0.31 -8.78
CA HIS A 7 5.13 -0.90 -7.69
C HIS A 7 5.12 -2.41 -7.86
N ALA A 8 5.24 -3.16 -6.77
CA ALA A 8 5.42 -4.61 -6.84
C ALA A 8 4.10 -5.35 -7.08
N VAL A 9 3.07 -5.04 -6.28
CA VAL A 9 1.78 -5.73 -6.30
C VAL A 9 0.67 -4.68 -6.27
N VAL A 10 -0.03 -4.52 -7.40
CA VAL A 10 -1.05 -3.48 -7.58
C VAL A 10 -2.37 -4.09 -8.07
N PRO A 11 -3.13 -4.80 -7.22
CA PRO A 11 -4.49 -5.15 -7.53
C PRO A 11 -5.27 -3.85 -7.82
N THR A 12 -5.86 -3.77 -9.00
CA THR A 12 -6.56 -2.57 -9.47
C THR A 12 -7.95 -2.96 -9.96
N ASN A 13 -8.96 -2.16 -9.62
CA ASN A 13 -10.37 -2.38 -10.03
C ASN A 13 -10.85 -3.82 -9.77
N THR A 14 -10.69 -4.27 -8.53
CA THR A 14 -11.00 -5.65 -8.10
C THR A 14 -11.86 -5.67 -6.85
N THR A 15 -12.77 -6.63 -6.72
CA THR A 15 -13.62 -6.81 -5.53
C THR A 15 -13.37 -8.17 -4.86
N ARG A 16 -13.53 -8.25 -3.53
CA ARG A 16 -13.36 -9.47 -2.71
C ARG A 16 -11.97 -10.11 -2.85
N LEU A 17 -10.94 -9.26 -2.91
CA LEU A 17 -9.55 -9.70 -2.94
C LEU A 17 -9.12 -10.20 -1.56
N ILE A 18 -8.47 -11.36 -1.52
CA ILE A 18 -7.79 -11.89 -0.35
C ILE A 18 -6.29 -11.99 -0.66
N PHE A 19 -5.46 -11.37 0.17
CA PHE A 19 -4.01 -11.45 0.10
C PHE A 19 -3.48 -11.98 1.43
N ASP A 20 -3.22 -13.29 1.51
CA ASP A 20 -2.95 -13.98 2.78
C ASP A 20 -1.62 -14.75 2.78
N GLY A 21 -0.64 -14.23 3.53
CA GLY A 21 0.64 -14.89 3.78
C GLY A 21 1.86 -14.49 2.94
N PRO A 22 1.77 -13.86 1.74
CA PRO A 22 2.97 -13.57 0.95
C PRO A 22 4.02 -12.72 1.65
N ILE A 23 5.27 -12.95 1.26
CA ILE A 23 6.41 -12.09 1.58
C ILE A 23 6.81 -11.34 0.31
N ILE A 24 6.85 -10.02 0.38
CA ILE A 24 7.39 -9.15 -0.66
C ILE A 24 8.63 -8.47 -0.08
N ARG A 25 9.73 -8.45 -0.83
CA ARG A 25 11.00 -7.83 -0.41
C ARG A 25 11.50 -6.87 -1.46
N ASP A 26 12.26 -5.87 -1.00
CA ASP A 26 13.06 -5.00 -1.86
C ASP A 26 12.24 -4.25 -2.93
N GLY A 27 11.04 -3.79 -2.57
CA GLY A 27 10.21 -2.95 -3.43
C GLY A 27 10.91 -1.65 -3.83
N GLY A 28 10.86 -1.31 -5.13
CA GLY A 28 11.54 -0.13 -5.68
C GLY A 28 10.81 1.21 -5.47
N SER A 29 9.55 1.16 -5.03
CA SER A 29 8.67 2.27 -4.67
C SER A 29 7.56 1.67 -3.79
N TRP A 30 6.35 2.24 -3.77
CA TRP A 30 5.17 1.67 -3.11
C TRP A 30 4.97 0.21 -3.47
N THR A 31 4.79 -0.66 -2.47
CA THR A 31 4.99 -2.10 -2.67
C THR A 31 3.70 -2.89 -2.85
N LEU A 32 2.80 -2.85 -1.87
CA LEU A 32 1.47 -3.47 -1.96
C LEU A 32 0.41 -2.37 -1.99
N VAL A 33 -0.19 -2.17 -3.17
CA VAL A 33 -1.11 -1.04 -3.42
C VAL A 33 -2.43 -1.54 -4.03
N PRO A 34 -3.31 -2.18 -3.25
CA PRO A 34 -4.68 -2.42 -3.70
C PRO A 34 -5.42 -1.08 -3.84
N THR A 35 -5.81 -0.74 -5.07
CA THR A 35 -6.44 0.55 -5.38
C THR A 35 -7.62 0.39 -6.32
N ARG A 36 -8.63 1.27 -6.18
CA ARG A 36 -9.96 1.06 -6.79
C ARG A 36 -10.52 -0.33 -6.44
N CYS A 37 -10.28 -0.79 -5.23
CA CYS A 37 -10.71 -2.10 -4.78
C CYS A 37 -11.78 -1.99 -3.70
N SER A 38 -12.67 -2.97 -3.63
CA SER A 38 -13.67 -3.08 -2.57
C SER A 38 -13.62 -4.43 -1.86
N SER A 39 -13.92 -4.43 -0.56
CA SER A 39 -13.90 -5.66 0.26
C SER A 39 -12.55 -6.41 0.19
N VAL A 40 -11.45 -5.69 0.39
CA VAL A 40 -10.10 -6.28 0.41
C VAL A 40 -9.77 -6.81 1.81
N VAL A 41 -9.15 -7.98 1.88
CA VAL A 41 -8.56 -8.52 3.11
C VAL A 41 -7.07 -8.80 2.87
N ILE A 42 -6.23 -8.21 3.71
CA ILE A 42 -4.80 -8.50 3.79
C ILE A 42 -4.54 -9.14 5.15
N ASP A 43 -4.02 -10.36 5.16
CA ASP A 43 -3.75 -11.13 6.37
C ASP A 43 -2.35 -11.77 6.28
N HIS A 44 -1.62 -11.84 7.40
CA HIS A 44 -0.28 -12.46 7.50
C HIS A 44 0.77 -12.00 6.47
N ALA A 45 0.54 -10.88 5.77
CA ALA A 45 1.40 -10.36 4.73
C ALA A 45 2.68 -9.75 5.34
N LYS A 46 3.81 -9.88 4.64
CA LYS A 46 5.08 -9.32 5.09
C LYS A 46 5.69 -8.52 3.95
N VAL A 47 5.71 -7.22 4.10
CA VAL A 47 6.40 -6.32 3.17
C VAL A 47 7.68 -5.84 3.84
N LEU A 48 8.82 -6.24 3.29
CA LEU A 48 10.14 -6.04 3.87
C LEU A 48 10.99 -5.19 2.92
N ASN A 49 10.71 -3.90 2.88
CA ASN A 49 11.42 -2.96 2.04
C ASN A 49 12.75 -2.52 2.66
N ARG A 50 13.62 -2.00 1.78
CA ARG A 50 14.92 -1.47 2.18
C ARG A 50 14.78 -0.17 2.97
N MET A 51 15.68 0.04 3.92
CA MET A 51 15.73 1.25 4.76
C MET A 51 16.62 2.35 4.16
N ASP A 52 16.91 2.31 2.87
CA ASP A 52 17.74 3.27 2.15
C ASP A 52 17.13 3.76 0.82
N LEU A 53 15.87 3.41 0.55
CA LEU A 53 15.09 3.86 -0.60
C LEU A 53 13.96 4.78 -0.15
N ARG A 54 13.65 5.82 -0.93
CA ARG A 54 12.56 6.77 -0.62
C ARG A 54 11.28 6.39 -1.37
N LYS A 55 10.12 6.83 -0.89
CA LYS A 55 8.80 6.56 -1.50
C LYS A 55 8.51 5.07 -1.63
N ASN A 56 8.96 4.30 -0.64
CA ASN A 56 8.87 2.84 -0.63
C ASN A 56 7.90 2.31 0.43
N ASP A 57 6.75 2.98 0.53
CA ASP A 57 5.64 2.61 1.40
C ASP A 57 5.37 1.10 1.29
N ALA A 58 5.15 0.45 2.41
CA ALA A 58 4.96 -1.00 2.43
C ALA A 58 3.55 -1.38 1.96
N ILE A 59 2.50 -0.86 2.60
CA ILE A 59 1.10 -1.20 2.30
C ILE A 59 0.24 0.08 2.22
N ASP A 60 -0.37 0.30 1.05
CA ASP A 60 -1.12 1.51 0.70
C ASP A 60 -2.56 1.20 0.28
N VAL A 61 -3.56 1.75 0.97
CA VAL A 61 -4.94 1.20 0.91
C VAL A 61 -6.08 2.23 0.97
N GLN A 62 -7.29 1.81 0.56
CA GLN A 62 -8.52 2.64 0.47
C GLN A 62 -9.80 2.02 1.08
N ASP A 63 -10.07 0.72 0.88
CA ASP A 63 -11.19 -0.03 1.50
C ASP A 63 -10.71 -1.47 1.80
N VAL A 64 -10.25 -1.68 3.02
CA VAL A 64 -9.50 -2.89 3.38
C VAL A 64 -9.54 -3.21 4.86
N VAL A 65 -9.44 -4.49 5.19
CA VAL A 65 -8.99 -4.96 6.50
C VAL A 65 -7.58 -5.50 6.37
N VAL A 66 -6.63 -4.91 7.10
CA VAL A 66 -5.24 -5.36 7.17
C VAL A 66 -4.95 -5.85 8.58
N ARG A 67 -4.57 -7.12 8.71
CA ARG A 67 -4.30 -7.71 10.03
C ARG A 67 -3.14 -8.69 10.05
N ASN A 68 -2.59 -8.93 11.23
CA ASN A 68 -1.51 -9.90 11.48
C ASN A 68 -0.30 -9.73 10.56
N SER A 69 -0.08 -8.52 10.04
CA SER A 69 0.85 -8.26 8.94
C SER A 69 2.06 -7.44 9.40
N ILE A 70 3.15 -7.54 8.65
CA ILE A 70 4.41 -6.84 8.91
C ILE A 70 4.67 -5.86 7.76
N GLY A 71 4.83 -4.58 8.08
CA GLY A 71 5.29 -3.55 7.15
C GLY A 71 6.61 -2.96 7.62
N ILE A 72 7.68 -3.18 6.85
CA ILE A 72 8.98 -2.56 7.03
C ILE A 72 9.29 -1.72 5.80
N SER A 73 9.60 -0.44 6.00
CA SER A 73 9.90 0.51 4.92
C SER A 73 10.63 1.74 5.48
N LEU A 74 11.41 2.44 4.65
CA LEU A 74 11.92 3.75 5.05
C LEU A 74 10.76 4.75 5.13
N ASP A 75 9.89 4.73 4.11
CA ASP A 75 8.64 5.49 4.10
C ASP A 75 7.54 4.75 4.88
N ASP A 76 6.28 5.12 4.75
CA ASP A 76 5.21 4.63 5.63
C ASP A 76 4.99 3.10 5.59
N SER A 77 4.85 2.47 6.75
CA SER A 77 4.60 1.03 6.82
C SER A 77 3.19 0.68 6.33
N PHE A 78 2.19 1.39 6.87
CA PHE A 78 0.80 1.24 6.51
C PHE A 78 0.23 2.63 6.26
N SER A 79 -0.34 2.87 5.09
CA SER A 79 -0.89 4.18 4.77
C SER A 79 -2.23 4.09 4.06
N THR A 80 -3.12 5.03 4.38
CA THR A 80 -4.34 5.20 3.63
C THR A 80 -4.21 6.32 2.59
N LYS A 81 -4.81 6.05 1.45
CA LYS A 81 -4.65 6.81 0.21
C LYS A 81 -6.02 7.38 -0.20
N THR A 82 -6.14 8.63 -0.69
CA THR A 82 -7.45 9.26 -1.04
C THR A 82 -7.53 10.09 -2.33
N TRP A 83 -6.42 10.43 -2.99
CA TRP A 83 -6.38 11.37 -4.14
C TRP A 83 -5.53 10.80 -5.27
N PRO A 84 -5.49 11.30 -6.50
CA PRO A 84 -4.57 10.76 -7.51
C PRO A 84 -3.09 10.84 -7.09
N SER A 85 -2.26 9.87 -7.49
CA SER A 85 -0.81 9.92 -7.33
C SER A 85 -0.25 11.10 -8.13
N THR A 86 0.46 11.98 -7.43
CA THR A 86 1.17 13.08 -8.06
C THR A 86 2.67 12.94 -7.81
N GLY A 87 3.46 13.03 -8.87
CA GLY A 87 4.92 13.11 -8.76
C GLY A 87 5.66 11.80 -8.39
N ILE A 88 5.00 10.65 -8.46
CA ILE A 88 5.63 9.33 -8.21
C ILE A 88 5.53 8.45 -9.47
N ALA A 89 4.31 8.18 -9.92
CA ALA A 89 4.06 7.39 -11.12
C ALA A 89 3.01 8.04 -12.03
N VAL A 90 2.70 7.40 -13.16
CA VAL A 90 1.45 7.67 -13.88
C VAL A 90 0.27 7.24 -13.01
N ASN A 91 -0.86 7.94 -13.11
CA ASN A 91 -2.06 7.54 -12.38
C ASN A 91 -2.54 6.16 -12.81
N TYR A 92 -3.07 5.39 -11.85
CA TYR A 92 -3.77 4.16 -12.21
C TYR A 92 -5.07 4.47 -12.96
N PRO A 93 -5.59 3.53 -13.76
CA PRO A 93 -6.85 3.69 -14.49
C PRO A 93 -8.01 4.06 -13.57
N GLU A 94 -9.02 4.76 -14.08
CA GLU A 94 -10.24 5.16 -13.34
C GLU A 94 -10.03 6.20 -12.23
N ASP A 95 -11.16 6.75 -11.79
CA ASP A 95 -11.20 7.81 -10.78
C ASP A 95 -10.72 7.29 -9.41
N PRO A 96 -10.05 8.16 -8.61
CA PRO A 96 -9.67 7.82 -7.25
C PRO A 96 -10.88 7.45 -6.40
N GLN A 97 -10.77 6.33 -5.69
CA GLN A 97 -11.75 5.89 -4.71
C GLN A 97 -11.64 6.68 -3.40
N VAL A 98 -12.79 6.95 -2.77
CA VAL A 98 -12.84 7.53 -1.42
C VAL A 98 -12.33 6.54 -0.38
N LEU A 99 -11.61 7.03 0.64
CA LEU A 99 -11.23 6.21 1.78
C LEU A 99 -12.48 5.81 2.56
N TYR A 100 -12.70 4.50 2.73
CA TYR A 100 -13.88 3.97 3.39
C TYR A 100 -13.54 2.68 4.14
N ASN A 101 -14.07 2.52 5.36
CA ASN A 101 -14.03 1.27 6.11
C ASN A 101 -12.64 0.57 6.22
N VAL A 102 -11.58 1.35 6.46
CA VAL A 102 -10.24 0.79 6.64
C VAL A 102 -9.98 0.40 8.10
N THR A 103 -9.53 -0.83 8.30
CA THR A 103 -9.11 -1.34 9.62
C THR A 103 -7.68 -1.88 9.56
N PHE A 104 -6.84 -1.44 10.49
CA PHE A 104 -5.54 -2.06 10.79
C PHE A 104 -5.60 -2.72 12.16
N SER A 105 -5.30 -4.02 12.28
CA SER A 105 -5.32 -4.72 13.58
C SER A 105 -4.18 -5.73 13.74
N ASN A 106 -3.54 -5.75 14.91
CA ASN A 106 -2.45 -6.69 15.21
C ASN A 106 -1.30 -6.69 14.16
N ASN A 107 -0.88 -5.50 13.71
CA ASN A 107 0.18 -5.35 12.71
C ASN A 107 1.49 -4.89 13.35
N LEU A 108 2.63 -5.32 12.80
CA LEU A 108 3.95 -4.79 13.14
C LEU A 108 4.36 -3.75 12.09
N ALA A 109 4.60 -2.53 12.55
CA ALA A 109 5.10 -1.44 11.72
C ALA A 109 6.54 -1.09 12.13
N TRP A 110 7.46 -1.03 11.16
CA TRP A 110 8.83 -0.58 11.36
C TRP A 110 9.21 0.40 10.25
N THR A 111 9.43 1.67 10.62
CA THR A 111 9.66 2.73 9.63
C THR A 111 10.38 3.94 10.20
N HIS A 112 10.98 4.73 9.32
CA HIS A 112 11.52 6.05 9.63
C HIS A 112 10.44 7.16 9.52
N CYS A 113 9.36 6.93 8.77
CA CYS A 113 8.21 7.82 8.62
C CYS A 113 7.09 7.42 9.59
N CYS A 114 5.87 7.20 9.10
CA CYS A 114 4.72 6.87 9.94
C CYS A 114 4.41 5.37 9.89
N GLY A 115 4.28 4.74 11.07
CA GLY A 115 3.84 3.35 11.14
C GLY A 115 2.43 3.17 10.58
N PHE A 116 1.52 4.09 10.91
CA PHE A 116 0.16 4.17 10.36
C PHE A 116 -0.12 5.61 9.95
N LYS A 117 -0.27 5.87 8.66
CA LYS A 117 -0.59 7.19 8.12
C LYS A 117 -2.01 7.22 7.55
N VAL A 118 -2.75 8.28 7.86
CA VAL A 118 -4.10 8.50 7.30
C VAL A 118 -4.09 9.65 6.30
N ARG A 119 -4.68 9.41 5.12
CA ARG A 119 -5.06 10.42 4.11
C ARG A 119 -3.89 11.09 3.37
N GLN A 120 -3.30 10.41 2.38
CA GLN A 120 -2.38 11.05 1.44
C GLN A 120 -2.23 10.35 0.08
N GLY A 121 -2.67 10.95 -1.04
CA GLY A 121 -2.43 10.46 -2.43
C GLY A 121 -2.97 9.05 -2.71
N VAL A 122 -2.91 8.52 -3.93
CA VAL A 122 -3.33 7.20 -4.52
C VAL A 122 -2.90 7.19 -5.99
#